data_AF-A0A1E4UW31-F1
#
_entry.id   AF-A0A1E4UW31-F1
#
_cell.length_a   1.000
_cell.length_b   1.000
_cell.length_c   1.000
_cell.angle_alpha   90.00
_cell.angle_beta   90.00
_cell.angle_gamma   90.00
#
_symmetry.space_group_name_H-M   'P 1'
#
loop_
_entity.id
_entity.type
_entity.pdbx_description
1 polymer ?
#
loop_
_entity_poly.entity_id
_entity_poly.type
_entity_poly.pdbx_seq_one_letter_code
_entity_poly.pdbx_strand_id
1 'polypeptide(L)' 'MSDPRDRATSTAPPTLGEGCVRRYDPEALTPESGTDFADAAELWRQLHTPVPPDTEADEP' A
#
# COMPACT_ATOMS: atom_id res chain seq x y z
N MET A 1 23.05 -23.52 10.85
CA MET A 1 23.26 -22.09 10.54
C MET A 1 22.21 -21.73 9.49
N SER A 2 21.19 -20.93 9.83
CA SER A 2 20.21 -20.47 8.82
C SER A 2 20.81 -19.35 7.97
N ASP A 3 20.42 -19.30 6.69
CA ASP A 3 20.88 -18.29 5.75
C ASP A 3 20.34 -16.91 6.19
N PRO A 4 21.19 -15.86 6.28
CA PRO A 4 20.74 -14.52 6.64
C PRO A 4 19.69 -13.94 5.67
N ARG A 5 19.53 -14.48 4.46
CA ARG A 5 18.45 -14.10 3.52
C ARG A 5 17.09 -14.69 3.89
N ASP A 6 17.03 -15.77 4.67
CA ASP A 6 15.77 -16.35 5.16
C ASP A 6 15.03 -15.39 6.10
N ARG A 7 15.71 -14.38 6.67
CA ARG A 7 15.11 -13.39 7.56
C ARG A 7 14.48 -12.20 6.84
N ALA A 8 14.70 -12.07 5.53
CA ALA A 8 14.31 -10.91 4.73
C ALA A 8 13.30 -11.24 3.64
N THR A 9 12.69 -12.42 3.66
CA THR A 9 11.66 -12.80 2.70
C THR A 9 10.28 -12.49 3.25
N SER A 10 9.67 -11.41 2.76
CA SER A 10 8.23 -11.24 2.85
C SER A 10 7.57 -12.41 2.11
N THR A 11 6.81 -13.24 2.83
CA THR A 11 6.07 -14.35 2.25
C THR A 11 4.71 -13.86 1.84
N ALA A 12 4.36 -14.05 0.56
CA ALA A 12 3.05 -13.64 0.06
C ALA A 12 1.93 -14.48 0.72
N PRO A 13 0.76 -13.86 1.00
CA PRO A 13 -0.41 -14.59 1.47
C PRO A 13 -0.85 -15.70 0.49
N PRO A 14 -1.55 -16.73 0.97
CA PRO A 14 -2.08 -17.79 0.11
C PRO A 14 -3.06 -17.23 -0.93
N THR A 15 -3.20 -17.95 -2.04
CA THR A 15 -4.05 -17.55 -3.17
C THR A 15 -5.10 -18.61 -3.46
N LEU A 16 -6.31 -18.19 -3.81
CA LEU A 16 -7.43 -19.01 -4.26
C LEU A 16 -7.57 -18.97 -5.78
N GLY A 17 -8.03 -20.07 -6.39
CA GLY A 17 -8.22 -20.19 -7.84
C GLY A 17 -6.93 -20.55 -8.60
N GLU A 18 -7.07 -20.84 -9.89
CA GLU A 18 -5.96 -21.28 -10.76
C GLU A 18 -5.84 -20.41 -12.03
N GLY A 19 -4.62 -20.34 -12.59
CA GLY A 19 -4.36 -19.59 -13.82
C GLY A 19 -4.77 -18.11 -13.71
N CYS A 20 -5.55 -17.63 -14.68
CA CYS A 20 -5.95 -16.22 -14.79
C CYS A 20 -6.95 -15.76 -13.72
N VAL A 21 -7.59 -16.68 -12.98
CA VAL A 21 -8.57 -16.33 -11.92
C VAL A 21 -7.96 -16.39 -10.51
N ARG A 22 -6.64 -16.52 -10.42
CA ARG A 22 -5.91 -16.55 -9.15
C ARG A 22 -6.02 -15.21 -8.43
N ARG A 23 -6.40 -15.25 -7.14
CA ARG A 23 -6.51 -14.08 -6.26
C ARG A 23 -5.99 -14.40 -4.86
N TYR A 24 -5.54 -13.41 -4.09
CA TYR A 24 -5.19 -13.62 -2.68
C TYR A 24 -6.43 -14.03 -1.87
N ASP A 25 -6.22 -14.90 -0.88
CA ASP A 25 -7.26 -15.33 0.06
C ASP A 25 -7.53 -14.18 1.06
N PRO A 26 -8.72 -13.54 1.01
CA PRO A 26 -9.03 -12.43 1.91
C PRO A 26 -9.04 -12.85 3.39
N GLU A 27 -9.34 -14.11 3.71
CA GLU A 27 -9.35 -14.60 5.09
C GLU A 27 -7.92 -14.77 5.66
N ALA A 28 -6.92 -14.83 4.79
CA ALA A 28 -5.52 -14.91 5.16
C ALA A 28 -4.80 -13.54 5.14
N LEU A 29 -5.49 -12.47 4.75
CA LEU A 29 -4.96 -11.11 4.82
C LEU A 29 -5.10 -10.60 6.25
N THR A 30 -3.96 -10.28 6.86
CA THR A 30 -3.90 -9.72 8.22
C THR A 30 -3.65 -8.21 8.17
N PRO A 31 -3.85 -7.46 9.27
CA PRO A 31 -3.51 -6.03 9.31
C PRO A 31 -2.05 -5.73 8.93
N GLU A 32 -1.12 -6.64 9.27
CA GLU A 32 0.29 -6.54 8.90
C GLU A 32 0.56 -6.77 7.41
N SER A 33 -0.42 -7.29 6.67
CA SER A 33 -0.36 -7.40 5.20
C SER A 33 -0.46 -6.03 4.52
N GLY A 34 -0.77 -4.96 5.28
CA GLY A 34 -0.74 -3.57 4.79
C GLY A 34 -1.96 -3.18 3.98
N THR A 35 -3.14 -3.75 4.27
CA THR A 35 -4.38 -3.50 3.50
C THR A 35 -5.36 -2.55 4.18
N ASP A 36 -5.09 -2.11 5.42
CA ASP A 36 -6.05 -1.31 6.19
C ASP A 36 -6.13 0.16 5.76
N PHE A 37 -5.09 0.70 5.11
CA PHE A 37 -5.03 2.04 4.50
C PHE A 37 -5.88 3.14 5.18
N ALA A 38 -5.91 3.18 6.52
CA ALA A 38 -6.87 4.00 7.28
C ALA A 38 -6.77 5.50 6.93
N ASP A 39 -5.55 5.96 6.64
CA ASP A 39 -5.26 7.36 6.33
C ASP A 39 -5.32 7.69 4.82
N ALA A 40 -5.57 6.70 3.94
CA ALA A 40 -5.55 6.92 2.49
C ALA A 40 -6.60 7.94 2.04
N ALA A 41 -7.77 7.96 2.67
CA ALA A 41 -8.81 8.95 2.39
C ALA A 41 -8.37 10.37 2.77
N GLU A 42 -7.59 10.53 3.85
CA GLU A 42 -7.05 11.83 4.25
C GLU A 42 -5.96 12.29 3.29
N LEU A 43 -5.01 11.41 2.97
CA LEU A 43 -3.98 11.69 1.98
C LEU A 43 -4.57 12.12 0.64
N TRP A 44 -5.62 11.45 0.17
CA TRP A 44 -6.30 11.81 -1.06
C TRP A 44 -6.84 13.26 -1.02
N ARG A 45 -7.45 13.67 0.09
CA ARG A 45 -7.93 15.05 0.26
C ARG A 45 -6.78 16.07 0.24
N GLN A 46 -5.63 15.75 0.83
CA GLN A 46 -4.46 16.63 0.82
C GLN A 46 -3.91 16.80 -0.60
N LEU A 47 -3.77 15.70 -1.35
CA LEU A 47 -3.26 15.72 -2.73
C LEU A 47 -4.19 16.45 -3.71
N HIS A 48 -5.50 16.45 -3.43
CA HIS A 48 -6.51 17.10 -4.26
C HIS A 48 -7.02 18.42 -3.68
N THR A 49 -6.37 18.95 -2.64
CA THR A 49 -6.64 20.32 -2.19
C THR A 49 -6.15 21.28 -3.27
N PRO A 50 -7.03 22.13 -3.84
CA PRO A 50 -6.60 23.11 -4.81
C PRO A 50 -5.58 24.05 -4.14
N VAL A 51 -4.37 24.12 -4.70
CA VAL A 51 -3.37 25.11 -4.29
C VAL A 51 -4.00 26.48 -4.55
N PRO A 52 -4.10 27.36 -3.53
CA PRO A 52 -4.60 28.71 -3.76
C PRO A 52 -3.65 29.40 -4.75
N PRO A 53 -4.20 30.16 -5.73
CA PRO A 53 -3.44 30.71 -6.85
C PRO A 53 -2.33 31.70 -6.45
N ASP A 54 -2.24 32.08 -5.18
CA ASP A 54 -1.32 33.10 -4.67
C ASP A 54 0.01 32.53 -4.12
N THR A 55 0.29 31.22 -4.25
CA THR A 55 1.55 30.63 -3.75
C THR A 55 2.68 30.58 -4.79
N GLU A 56 2.42 30.93 -6.06
CA GLU A 56 3.46 31.01 -7.11
C GLU A 56 3.65 32.43 -7.67
N ALA A 57 3.63 33.44 -6.80
CA ALA A 57 3.93 34.82 -7.16
C ALA A 57 4.73 35.55 -6.07
N ASP A 58 5.83 34.96 -5.61
CA ASP A 58 6.89 35.72 -4.94
C ASP A 58 8.25 35.02 -5.14
N GLU A 59 8.83 35.20 -6.34
CA GLU A 59 10.25 34.98 -6.58
C GLU A 59 10.84 36.31 -7.09
N PRO A 60 11.68 37.02 -6.33
CA PRO A 60 12.53 38.09 -6.85
C PRO A 60 13.83 37.55 -7.47
#